data_AF-A0A3D1AVH4-F1
#
_entry.id   AF-A0A3D1AVH4-F1
#
_cell.length_a   1.000
_cell.length_b   1.000
_cell.length_c   1.000
_cell.angle_alpha   90.00
_cell.angle_beta   90.00
_cell.angle_gamma   90.00
#
_symmetry.space_group_name_H-M   'P 1'
#
loop_
_entity.id
_entity.type
_entity.pdbx_description
1 polymer ?
#
loop_
_entity_poly.entity_id
_entity_poly.type
_entity_poly.pdbx_seq_one_letter_code
_entity_poly.pdbx_strand_id
1 'polypeptide(L)'
;FGPPGHAYVYLIYGMYECLNLVCEPEGAAGCVLIRALEPCAGIELMQQRRPAARRTEDLCSGPGRLTLALGITRKLNGRDVT
;
A
#
# COMPACT_ATOMS: atom_id res chain seq x y z
N PHE A 1 -12.29 12.45 0.57
CA PHE A 1 -11.18 12.25 -0.37
C PHE A 1 -10.34 13.50 -0.24
N GLY A 2 -9.09 13.37 0.22
CA GLY A 2 -8.21 14.52 0.46
C GLY A 2 -7.77 15.18 -0.85
N PRO A 3 -6.80 16.10 -0.81
CA PRO A 3 -6.21 16.64 -2.04
C PRO A 3 -5.51 15.54 -2.86
N PRO A 4 -5.34 15.73 -4.18
CA PRO A 4 -4.59 14.81 -5.02
C PRO A 4 -3.14 14.65 -4.53
N GLY A 5 -2.52 13.51 -4.84
CA GLY A 5 -1.18 13.19 -4.34
C GLY A 5 -1.13 12.77 -2.87
N HIS A 6 -2.28 12.48 -2.25
CA HIS A 6 -2.34 11.97 -0.88
C HIS A 6 -2.66 10.48 -0.83
N ALA A 7 -2.06 9.79 0.14
CA ALA A 7 -2.32 8.38 0.40
C ALA A 7 -3.73 8.19 0.98
N TYR A 8 -4.50 7.30 0.37
CA TYR A 8 -5.76 6.78 0.90
C TYR A 8 -5.58 5.32 1.31
N VAL A 9 -5.45 5.09 2.63
CA VAL A 9 -5.19 3.77 3.22
C VAL A 9 -6.38 3.33 4.05
N TYR A 10 -6.94 2.17 3.72
CA TYR A 10 -8.11 1.63 4.40
C TYR A 10 -7.99 0.13 4.70
N LEU A 11 -8.68 -0.30 5.76
CA LEU A 11 -8.76 -1.71 6.17
C LEU A 11 -9.80 -2.46 5.34
N ILE A 12 -9.42 -3.61 4.82
CA ILE A 12 -10.29 -4.56 4.12
C ILE A 12 -10.31 -5.91 4.85
N TYR A 13 -11.49 -6.54 4.89
CA TYR A 13 -11.72 -7.84 5.55
C TYR A 13 -11.27 -7.91 7.02
N GLY A 14 -11.16 -6.78 7.70
CA GLY A 14 -10.72 -6.71 9.10
C GLY A 14 -9.23 -6.99 9.34
N MET A 15 -8.43 -7.29 8.30
CA MET A 15 -7.06 -7.82 8.49
C MET A 15 -5.99 -7.25 7.55
N TYR A 16 -6.36 -6.70 6.37
CA TYR A 16 -5.39 -6.17 5.42
C TYR A 16 -5.62 -4.68 5.17
N GLU A 17 -4.55 -3.95 4.89
CA GLU A 17 -4.63 -2.56 4.44
C GLU A 17 -4.51 -2.51 2.91
N CYS A 18 -5.22 -1.58 2.26
CA CYS A 18 -5.07 -1.26 0.85
C CYS A 18 -4.52 0.16 0.70
N LEU A 19 -3.48 0.36 -0.11
CA LEU A 19 -2.93 1.68 -0.44
C LEU A 19 -3.48 2.16 -1.77
N ASN A 20 -4.10 3.33 -1.76
CA ASN A 20 -4.52 4.07 -2.94
C ASN A 20 -3.88 5.45 -2.92
N LEU A 21 -3.77 6.08 -4.09
CA LEU A 21 -3.37 7.48 -4.21
C LEU A 21 -4.56 8.28 -4.73
N VAL A 22 -4.91 9.38 -4.05
CA VAL A 22 -5.96 10.29 -4.52
C VAL A 22 -5.47 11.00 -5.78
N CYS A 23 -6.29 10.99 -6.83
CA CYS A 23 -5.92 11.54 -8.14
C CYS A 23 -6.81 12.70 -8.58
N GLU A 24 -8.03 12.80 -8.04
CA GLU A 24 -8.97 13.85 -8.40
C GLU A 24 -8.88 15.07 -7.47
N PRO A 25 -9.28 16.25 -7.95
CA PRO A 25 -9.40 17.44 -7.11
C PRO A 25 -10.32 17.24 -5.91
N GLU A 26 -10.15 18.07 -4.89
CA GLU A 26 -11.04 18.08 -3.74
C GLU A 26 -12.50 18.28 -4.19
N GLY A 27 -13.41 17.45 -3.66
CA GLY A 27 -14.81 17.41 -4.05
C GLY A 27 -15.16 16.39 -5.15
N ALA A 28 -14.16 15.82 -5.84
CA ALA A 28 -14.34 14.73 -6.79
C ALA A 28 -13.77 13.41 -6.24
N ALA A 29 -14.47 12.30 -6.47
CA ALA A 29 -14.04 10.98 -6.01
C ALA A 29 -13.24 10.27 -7.10
N GLY A 30 -11.94 10.07 -6.88
CA GLY A 30 -11.10 9.22 -7.73
C GLY A 30 -9.74 8.95 -7.12
N CYS A 31 -9.30 7.69 -7.23
CA CYS A 31 -8.02 7.23 -6.73
C CYS A 31 -7.51 6.02 -7.52
N VAL A 32 -6.20 5.78 -7.46
CA VAL A 32 -5.54 4.61 -8.05
C VAL A 32 -5.10 3.65 -6.96
N LEU A 33 -5.56 2.41 -7.02
CA LEU A 33 -5.13 1.33 -6.13
C LEU A 33 -3.78 0.78 -6.57
N ILE A 34 -2.81 0.73 -5.66
CA ILE A 34 -1.57 0.00 -5.88
C ILE A 34 -1.83 -1.49 -5.61
N ARG A 35 -1.71 -2.32 -6.64
CA ARG A 35 -2.10 -3.75 -6.56
C ARG A 35 -0.91 -4.69 -6.39
N ALA A 36 0.25 -4.33 -6.92
CA ALA A 36 1.46 -5.10 -6.78
C ALA A 36 2.69 -4.21 -7.00
N LEU A 37 3.85 -4.67 -6.54
CA LEU A 37 5.15 -4.06 -6.77
C LEU A 37 6.18 -5.15 -7.11
N GLU A 38 7.16 -4.80 -7.93
CA GLU A 38 8.41 -5.56 -8.01
C GLU A 38 9.34 -5.09 -6.87
N PRO A 39 9.76 -5.99 -5.95
CA PRO A 39 10.67 -5.60 -4.88
C PRO A 39 12.08 -5.34 -5.41
N CYS A 40 12.51 -4.07 -5.40
CA CYS A 40 13.85 -3.68 -5.87
C CYS A 40 14.84 -3.35 -4.74
N ALA A 41 14.37 -3.07 -3.53
CA ALA A 41 15.22 -2.69 -2.39
C ALA A 41 14.54 -3.04 -1.05
N GLY A 42 15.33 -3.18 0.01
CA GLY A 42 14.84 -3.51 1.35
C GLY A 42 14.18 -4.89 1.46
N ILE A 43 14.62 -5.84 0.63
CA ILE A 43 14.01 -7.16 0.47
C ILE A 43 14.07 -7.95 1.78
N GLU A 44 15.17 -7.86 2.52
CA GLU A 44 15.34 -8.56 3.81
C GLU A 44 14.29 -8.08 4.83
N LEU A 45 14.02 -6.77 4.91
CA LEU A 45 12.99 -6.22 5.79
C LEU A 45 11.59 -6.66 5.36
N MET A 46 11.33 -6.70 4.05
CA MET A 46 10.05 -7.22 3.53
C MET A 46 9.86 -8.70 3.89
N GLN A 47 10.90 -9.53 3.77
CA GLN A 47 10.87 -10.94 4.17
C GLN A 47 10.63 -11.12 5.67
N GLN A 48 11.27 -10.30 6.52
CA GLN A 48 11.02 -10.30 7.97
C GLN A 48 9.56 -9.96 8.30
N ARG A 49 8.95 -9.00 7.57
CA ARG A 49 7.54 -8.64 7.72
C ARG A 49 6.59 -9.67 7.10
N ARG A 50 7.07 -10.49 6.16
CA ARG A 50 6.30 -11.48 5.40
C ARG A 50 6.96 -12.87 5.46
N PRO A 51 7.09 -13.50 6.64
CA PRO A 51 7.80 -14.77 6.78
C PRO A 51 7.15 -15.94 6.02
N ALA A 52 5.88 -15.80 5.63
CA ALA A 52 5.16 -16.78 4.81
C ALA A 52 5.49 -16.68 3.31
N ALA A 53 6.12 -15.60 2.84
CA ALA A 53 6.54 -15.47 1.45
C ALA A 53 7.74 -16.39 1.19
N ARG A 54 7.65 -17.23 0.15
CA ARG A 54 8.70 -18.21 -0.20
C ARG A 54 9.65 -17.69 -1.26
N ARG A 55 9.14 -16.87 -2.18
CA ARG A 55 9.92 -16.23 -3.23
C ARG A 55 9.78 -14.72 -3.14
N THR A 56 10.74 -13.99 -3.71
CA THR A 56 10.75 -12.52 -3.70
C THR A 56 9.49 -11.96 -4.36
N GLU A 57 8.99 -12.59 -5.43
CA GLU A 57 7.79 -12.14 -6.15
C GLU A 57 6.54 -12.23 -5.27
N ASP A 58 6.50 -13.15 -4.29
CA ASP A 58 5.35 -13.34 -3.39
C ASP A 58 5.24 -12.25 -2.30
N LEU A 59 6.27 -11.41 -2.13
CA LEU A 59 6.32 -10.35 -1.12
C LEU A 59 5.25 -9.29 -1.38
N CYS A 60 5.16 -8.83 -2.63
CA CYS A 60 4.36 -7.67 -3.03
C CYS A 60 3.33 -7.98 -4.13
N SER A 61 3.02 -9.25 -4.41
CA SER A 61 2.09 -9.67 -5.49
C SER A 61 0.60 -9.46 -5.18
N GLY A 62 0.23 -8.51 -4.33
CA GLY A 62 -1.16 -8.24 -3.97
C GLY A 62 -1.30 -7.02 -3.05
N PRO A 63 -2.47 -6.35 -3.03
CA PRO A 63 -2.65 -5.07 -2.34
C PRO A 63 -2.43 -5.16 -0.83
N GLY A 64 -2.94 -6.22 -0.18
CA GLY A 64 -2.65 -6.47 1.24
C GLY A 64 -1.24 -7.00 1.51
N ARG A 65 -0.60 -7.63 0.51
CA ARG A 65 0.76 -8.18 0.65
C ARG A 65 1.80 -7.09 0.63
N LEU A 66 1.69 -6.17 -0.33
CA LEU A 66 2.62 -5.04 -0.46
C LEU A 66 2.52 -4.10 0.73
N THR A 67 1.33 -3.88 1.30
CA THR A 67 1.20 -3.01 2.48
C THR A 67 1.88 -3.63 3.70
N LEU A 68 1.74 -4.93 3.92
CA LEU A 68 2.49 -5.66 4.94
C LEU A 68 4.01 -5.62 4.70
N ALA A 69 4.47 -5.90 3.48
CA ALA A 69 5.89 -5.87 3.13
C ALA A 69 6.52 -4.49 3.38
N LEU A 70 5.84 -3.42 2.96
CA LEU A 70 6.29 -2.04 3.15
C LEU A 70 6.02 -1.47 4.55
N GLY A 71 5.25 -2.17 5.40
CA GLY A 71 4.85 -1.67 6.72
C GLY A 71 3.89 -0.48 6.63
N ILE A 72 3.12 -0.40 5.55
CA ILE A 72 2.07 0.59 5.36
C ILE A 72 0.90 0.24 6.26
N THR A 73 0.48 1.19 7.08
CA THR A 73 -0.69 1.07 7.96
C THR A 73 -1.60 2.27 7.76
N ARG A 74 -2.85 2.19 8.23
CA ARG A 74 -3.79 3.33 8.22
C ARG A 74 -3.28 4.60 8.91
N LYS A 75 -2.20 4.53 9.70
CA LYS A 75 -1.52 5.71 10.26
C LYS A 75 -0.92 6.63 9.18
N LEU A 76 -0.74 6.11 7.96
CA LEU A 76 -0.27 6.85 6.81
C LEU A 76 -1.43 7.40 5.95
N ASN A 77 -2.69 7.15 6.31
CA ASN A 77 -3.82 7.71 5.60
C ASN A 77 -3.80 9.24 5.67
N GLY A 78 -3.95 9.90 4.52
CA GLY A 78 -3.88 11.35 4.38
C GLY A 78 -2.46 11.92 4.33
N ARG A 79 -1.41 11.10 4.25
CA ARG A 79 -0.04 11.58 4.01
C ARG A 79 0.12 12.06 2.57
N ASP A 80 0.77 13.21 2.40
CA ASP A 80 1.29 13.66 1.11
C ASP A 80 2.39 12.69 0.61
N VAL A 81 2.34 12.35 -0.68
CA VAL A 81 3.30 11.45 -1.36
C VAL A 81 4.06 12.15 -2.50
N THR A 82 3.98 13.48 -2.59
CA THR A 82 4.72 14.29 -3.57
C THR A 82 6.07 14.79 -3.04
#